data_AF-A0A8I2ZN32-F1
#
_entry.id   AF-A0A8I2ZN32-F1
#
_cell.length_a   1.000
_cell.length_b   1.000
_cell.length_c   1.000
_cell.angle_alpha   90.00
_cell.angle_beta   90.00
_cell.angle_gamma   90.00
#
_symmetry.space_group_name_H-M   'P 1'
#
loop_
_entity.id
_entity.type
_entity.pdbx_description
1 polymer ?
#
loop_
_entity_poly.entity_id
_entity_poly.type
_entity_poly.pdbx_seq_one_letter_code
_entity_poly.pdbx_strand_id
1 'polypeptide(L)'
;MSGDPDAPGHGQGRPGVILNGHDHEGCDTYHFIRQVKEGNRYWDVSRWEHAKGNGTVGADGLSGIREITVRSMMGDFGGNAGLLSAWFDEATWSWKFEYATCALGTQHLWWAVHIIDLITVVVAVAYAVVSITGLGSEKGTVKTPERNGSAVPATKAKKQPKDGKAANGDAAQVPKNATPRSPEEEKPKKAP
;
A
#
# COMPACT_ATOMS: atom_id res chain seq x y z
N MET A 1 15.24 -22.78 -24.90
CA MET A 1 14.60 -22.67 -26.22
C MET A 1 15.70 -22.54 -27.26
N SER A 2 15.83 -23.47 -28.20
CA SER A 2 16.95 -23.50 -29.15
C SER A 2 16.55 -23.13 -30.58
N GLY A 3 15.25 -23.23 -30.90
CA GLY A 3 14.74 -22.99 -32.25
C GLY A 3 15.16 -24.06 -33.28
N ASP A 4 15.73 -25.17 -32.81
CA ASP A 4 16.23 -26.28 -33.64
C ASP A 4 15.18 -27.41 -33.71
N PRO A 5 14.56 -27.68 -34.87
CA PRO A 5 13.55 -28.72 -35.03
C PRO A 5 14.04 -30.14 -34.67
N ASP A 6 15.34 -30.38 -34.79
CA ASP A 6 15.98 -31.67 -34.53
C ASP A 6 16.42 -31.83 -33.07
N ALA A 7 16.38 -30.76 -32.28
CA ALA A 7 16.67 -30.80 -30.85
C ALA A 7 15.50 -31.39 -30.04
N PRO A 8 15.73 -31.89 -28.82
CA PRO A 8 14.66 -32.38 -27.93
C PRO A 8 13.52 -31.36 -27.77
N GLY A 9 12.27 -31.84 -27.83
CA GLY A 9 11.07 -30.98 -27.82
C GLY A 9 10.98 -30.08 -29.06
N HIS A 10 11.53 -30.52 -30.20
CA HIS A 10 11.62 -29.78 -31.46
C HIS A 10 12.21 -28.38 -31.30
N GLY A 11 13.10 -28.20 -30.32
CA GLY A 11 13.74 -26.92 -30.02
C GLY A 11 12.79 -25.81 -29.55
N GLN A 12 11.50 -26.11 -29.34
CA GLN A 12 10.47 -25.16 -28.94
C GLN A 12 10.65 -24.68 -27.50
N GLY A 13 11.42 -25.39 -26.69
CA GLY A 13 11.57 -25.09 -25.28
C GLY A 13 10.25 -25.30 -24.51
N ARG A 14 10.13 -24.62 -23.36
CA ARG A 14 8.92 -24.66 -22.53
C ARG A 14 8.23 -23.30 -22.59
N PRO A 15 6.89 -23.25 -22.54
CA PRO A 15 6.16 -22.00 -22.38
C PRO A 15 6.68 -21.24 -21.15
N GLY A 16 6.85 -19.94 -21.30
CA GLY A 16 7.34 -19.07 -20.24
C GLY A 16 6.91 -17.63 -20.46
N VAL A 17 6.96 -16.86 -19.37
CA VAL A 17 6.70 -15.43 -19.35
C VAL A 17 7.86 -14.73 -18.64
N ILE A 18 8.27 -13.59 -19.16
CA ILE A 18 9.21 -12.67 -18.51
C ILE A 18 8.36 -11.52 -17.99
N LEU A 19 8.37 -11.31 -16.67
CA LEU A 19 7.75 -10.16 -16.04
C LEU A 19 8.85 -9.24 -15.54
N ASN A 20 9.01 -8.10 -16.20
CA ASN A 20 9.96 -7.07 -15.85
C ASN A 20 9.32 -6.02 -14.92
N GLY A 21 10.18 -5.25 -14.25
CA GLY A 21 9.79 -4.19 -13.31
C GLY A 21 9.01 -3.05 -13.96
N HIS A 22 8.70 -2.01 -13.18
CA HIS A 22 7.88 -0.91 -13.69
C HIS A 22 8.70 0.01 -14.60
N ASP A 23 8.26 0.18 -15.84
CA ASP A 23 8.81 1.18 -16.78
C ASP A 23 7.76 2.26 -17.09
N HIS A 24 8.21 3.42 -17.55
CA HIS A 24 7.34 4.55 -17.89
C HIS A 24 6.37 4.23 -19.02
N GLU A 25 6.85 3.60 -20.09
CA GLU A 25 6.00 3.24 -21.24
C GLU A 25 5.28 1.91 -21.00
N GLY A 26 5.98 0.95 -20.38
CA GLY A 26 5.51 -0.42 -20.30
C GLY A 26 5.58 -1.12 -21.66
N CYS A 27 5.70 -2.45 -21.64
CA CYS A 27 5.85 -3.26 -22.85
C CYS A 27 5.02 -4.54 -22.72
N ASP A 28 4.45 -5.01 -23.82
CA ASP A 28 3.81 -6.31 -23.92
C ASP A 28 4.11 -6.92 -25.28
N THR A 29 5.17 -7.72 -25.33
CA THR A 29 5.76 -8.25 -26.55
C THR A 29 5.89 -9.76 -26.50
N TYR A 30 5.76 -10.38 -27.67
CA TYR A 30 5.98 -11.79 -27.88
C TYR A 30 7.24 -11.96 -28.72
N HIS A 31 8.25 -12.60 -28.12
CA HIS A 31 9.53 -12.90 -28.75
C HIS A 31 9.48 -14.35 -29.23
N PHE A 32 9.64 -14.60 -30.52
CA PHE A 32 9.51 -15.94 -31.07
C PHE A 32 10.58 -16.24 -32.12
N ILE A 33 10.89 -17.52 -32.26
CA ILE A 33 11.84 -18.01 -33.26
C ILE A 33 11.05 -18.70 -34.36
N ARG A 34 11.24 -18.24 -35.60
CA ARG A 34 10.72 -18.94 -36.77
C ARG A 34 11.62 -20.10 -37.12
N GLN A 35 11.10 -21.32 -36.96
CA GLN A 35 11.81 -22.53 -37.35
C GLN A 35 11.74 -22.72 -38.87
N VAL A 36 12.90 -22.82 -39.52
CA VAL A 36 13.04 -23.13 -40.94
C VAL A 36 13.90 -24.38 -41.09
N LYS A 37 13.44 -25.34 -41.89
CA LYS A 37 14.05 -26.67 -42.02
C LYS A 37 15.47 -26.66 -42.63
N GLU A 38 15.83 -25.63 -43.40
CA GLU A 38 17.05 -25.62 -44.21
C GLU A 38 17.78 -24.25 -44.20
N GLY A 39 17.80 -23.50 -43.09
CA GLY A 39 18.46 -22.20 -43.10
C GLY A 39 18.57 -21.43 -41.80
N ASN A 40 19.02 -20.18 -41.93
CA ASN A 40 19.26 -19.25 -40.83
C ASN A 40 18.01 -19.06 -39.97
N ARG A 41 18.20 -19.14 -38.66
CA ARG A 41 17.16 -18.93 -37.66
C ARG A 41 16.91 -17.43 -37.51
N TYR A 42 15.64 -17.03 -37.58
CA TYR A 42 15.25 -15.63 -37.41
C TYR A 42 14.49 -15.46 -36.11
N TRP A 43 15.03 -14.60 -35.25
CA TRP A 43 14.33 -14.06 -34.10
C TRP A 43 13.41 -12.93 -34.58
N ASP A 44 12.16 -12.98 -34.16
CA ASP A 44 11.20 -11.91 -34.42
C ASP A 44 10.46 -11.53 -33.14
N VAL A 45 9.90 -10.33 -33.16
CA VAL A 45 9.20 -9.72 -32.04
C VAL A 45 7.92 -9.09 -32.56
N SER A 46 6.80 -9.37 -31.89
CA SER A 46 5.53 -8.74 -32.19
C SER A 46 4.85 -8.29 -30.91
N ARG A 47 3.97 -7.28 -30.98
CA ARG A 47 3.13 -6.95 -29.81
C ARG A 47 2.22 -8.12 -29.49
N TRP A 48 2.01 -8.38 -28.19
CA TRP A 48 1.24 -9.53 -27.73
C TRP A 48 -0.15 -9.61 -28.36
N GLU A 49 -0.90 -8.50 -28.40
CA GLU A 49 -2.23 -8.46 -29.03
C GLU A 49 -2.20 -8.84 -30.52
N HIS A 50 -1.17 -8.42 -31.25
CA HIS A 50 -1.02 -8.76 -32.67
C HIS A 50 -0.63 -10.23 -32.84
N ALA A 51 0.34 -10.72 -32.06
CA ALA A 51 0.78 -12.12 -32.09
C ALA A 51 -0.34 -13.09 -31.68
N LYS A 52 -1.20 -12.68 -30.75
CA LYS A 52 -2.37 -13.45 -30.33
C LYS A 52 -3.46 -13.42 -31.42
N GLY A 53 -3.74 -12.24 -31.97
CA GLY A 53 -4.78 -12.05 -32.98
C GLY A 53 -4.48 -12.71 -34.33
N ASN A 54 -3.21 -12.83 -34.71
CA ASN A 54 -2.79 -13.47 -35.96
C ASN A 54 -2.45 -14.98 -35.80
N GLY A 55 -2.64 -15.54 -34.60
CA GLY A 55 -2.39 -16.96 -34.32
C GLY A 55 -0.91 -17.35 -34.19
N THR A 56 0.02 -16.39 -34.06
CA THR A 56 1.45 -16.69 -33.85
C THR A 56 1.69 -17.37 -32.50
N VAL A 57 0.91 -17.01 -31.48
CA VAL A 57 1.04 -17.59 -30.14
C VAL A 57 0.55 -19.04 -30.14
N GLY A 58 1.48 -19.97 -29.98
CA GLY A 58 1.19 -21.40 -29.93
C GLY A 58 1.03 -22.08 -31.29
N ALA A 59 1.42 -21.41 -32.38
CA ALA A 59 1.49 -22.03 -33.69
C ALA A 59 2.67 -23.02 -33.80
N ASP A 60 2.47 -24.09 -34.55
CA ASP A 60 3.50 -25.09 -34.81
C ASP A 60 4.71 -24.47 -35.52
N GLY A 61 5.91 -24.73 -35.00
CA GLY A 61 7.16 -24.13 -35.53
C GLY A 61 7.38 -22.66 -35.16
N LEU A 62 6.43 -22.05 -34.42
CA LEU A 62 6.50 -20.68 -33.88
C LEU A 62 6.47 -20.74 -32.36
N SER A 63 7.62 -21.06 -31.81
CA SER A 63 7.79 -21.07 -30.37
C SER A 63 8.24 -19.69 -29.91
N GLY A 64 7.63 -19.17 -28.84
CA GLY A 64 8.05 -17.89 -28.25
C GLY A 64 7.77 -17.75 -26.75
N ILE A 65 8.27 -16.64 -26.19
CA ILE A 65 8.11 -16.19 -24.81
C ILE A 65 7.45 -14.82 -24.82
N ARG A 66 6.49 -14.61 -23.90
CA ARG A 66 5.88 -13.30 -23.68
C ARG A 66 6.72 -12.51 -22.67
N GLU A 67 7.07 -11.28 -23.01
CA GLU A 67 7.69 -10.32 -22.11
C GLU A 67 6.68 -9.22 -21.77
N ILE A 68 6.54 -8.94 -20.48
CA ILE A 68 5.62 -7.96 -19.94
C ILE A 68 6.41 -7.03 -19.03
N THR A 69 6.39 -5.74 -19.34
CA THR A 69 6.95 -4.68 -18.48
C THR A 69 5.78 -3.85 -17.97
N VAL A 70 5.59 -3.85 -16.65
CA VAL A 70 4.44 -3.17 -16.03
C VAL A 70 4.59 -1.67 -16.22
N ARG A 71 3.54 -1.00 -16.68
CA ARG A 71 3.56 0.45 -16.86
C ARG A 71 3.48 1.16 -15.50
N SER A 72 4.26 2.23 -15.32
CA SER A 72 4.31 3.02 -14.08
C SER A 72 2.94 3.62 -13.71
N MET A 73 2.52 3.40 -12.46
CA MET A 73 1.35 4.06 -11.86
C MET A 73 1.64 5.50 -11.41
N MET A 74 2.92 5.87 -11.23
CA MET A 74 3.31 7.23 -10.84
C MET A 74 3.50 8.13 -12.06
N GLY A 75 3.16 9.41 -11.89
CA GLY A 75 3.24 10.43 -12.96
C GLY A 75 2.08 10.37 -13.94
N ASP A 76 2.24 10.98 -15.11
CA ASP A 76 1.25 11.00 -16.20
C ASP A 76 1.30 9.75 -17.10
N PHE A 77 1.95 8.68 -16.65
CA PHE A 77 2.09 7.46 -17.44
C PHE A 77 0.84 6.59 -17.40
N GLY A 78 -0.10 6.80 -16.46
CA GLY A 78 -1.40 6.12 -16.46
C GLY A 78 -1.30 4.59 -16.41
N GLY A 79 -0.24 4.06 -15.81
CA GLY A 79 -0.07 2.63 -15.60
C GLY A 79 -1.04 2.08 -14.55
N ASN A 80 -1.20 0.76 -14.57
CA ASN A 80 -2.14 0.01 -13.76
C ASN A 80 -1.40 -1.03 -12.91
N ALA A 81 -2.05 -1.52 -11.85
CA ALA A 81 -1.54 -2.68 -11.14
C ALA A 81 -1.60 -3.91 -12.06
N GLY A 82 -0.48 -4.62 -12.18
CA GLY A 82 -0.41 -5.87 -12.94
C GLY A 82 -0.66 -7.09 -12.04
N LEU A 83 -1.56 -7.97 -12.45
CA LEU A 83 -1.78 -9.27 -11.81
C LEU A 83 -1.32 -10.37 -12.76
N LEU A 84 -0.34 -11.16 -12.33
CA LEU A 84 0.12 -12.37 -13.03
C LEU A 84 -0.44 -13.59 -12.33
N SER A 85 -1.06 -14.49 -13.10
CA SER A 85 -1.51 -15.80 -12.65
C SER A 85 -0.79 -16.89 -13.44
N ALA A 86 -0.34 -17.92 -12.73
CA ALA A 86 0.31 -19.09 -13.31
C ALA A 86 -0.33 -20.35 -12.73
N TRP A 87 -0.70 -21.29 -13.58
CA TRP A 87 -1.26 -22.57 -13.16
C TRP A 87 -0.77 -23.69 -14.06
N PHE A 88 -0.74 -24.91 -13.53
CA PHE A 88 -0.35 -26.09 -14.28
C PHE A 88 -1.60 -26.73 -14.88
N ASP A 89 -1.58 -26.95 -16.20
CA ASP A 89 -2.63 -27.67 -16.92
C ASP A 89 -2.20 -29.13 -17.07
N GLU A 90 -2.90 -30.04 -16.38
CA GLU A 90 -2.61 -31.48 -16.40
C GLU A 90 -3.02 -32.14 -17.72
N ALA A 91 -3.99 -31.58 -18.46
CA ALA A 91 -4.42 -32.15 -19.73
C ALA A 91 -3.37 -31.96 -20.83
N THR A 92 -2.75 -30.77 -20.86
CA THR A 92 -1.66 -30.47 -21.80
C THR A 92 -0.26 -30.63 -21.20
N TRP A 93 -0.18 -31.03 -19.93
CA TRP A 93 1.04 -31.20 -19.14
C TRP A 93 2.00 -30.00 -19.22
N SER A 94 1.44 -28.78 -19.15
CA SER A 94 2.16 -27.53 -19.40
C SER A 94 1.73 -26.40 -18.47
N TRP A 95 2.65 -25.50 -18.11
CA TRP A 95 2.33 -24.26 -17.41
C TRP A 95 1.59 -23.27 -18.32
N LYS A 96 0.55 -22.65 -17.79
CA LYS A 96 -0.20 -21.56 -18.41
C LYS A 96 0.03 -20.28 -17.61
N PHE A 97 0.10 -19.16 -18.32
CA PHE A 97 0.34 -17.84 -17.74
C PHE A 97 -0.69 -16.85 -18.28
N GLU A 98 -1.27 -16.07 -17.39
CA GLU A 98 -2.20 -15.00 -17.73
C GLU A 98 -1.83 -13.73 -16.97
N TYR A 99 -1.90 -12.62 -17.67
CA TYR A 99 -1.61 -11.30 -17.12
C TYR A 99 -2.80 -10.38 -17.37
N ALA A 100 -3.28 -9.76 -16.31
CA ALA A 100 -4.37 -8.80 -16.33
C ALA A 100 -3.94 -7.49 -15.69
N THR A 101 -4.38 -6.37 -16.25
CA THR A 101 -4.17 -5.04 -15.66
C THR A 101 -5.42 -4.61 -14.91
N CYS A 102 -5.26 -4.24 -13.65
CA CYS A 102 -6.31 -3.68 -12.81
C CYS A 102 -6.04 -2.18 -12.59
N ALA A 103 -7.03 -1.34 -12.92
CA ALA A 103 -6.98 0.09 -12.66
C ALA A 103 -7.16 0.36 -11.17
N LEU A 104 -6.08 0.21 -10.40
CA LEU A 104 -6.07 0.48 -8.98
C LEU A 104 -5.77 1.97 -8.75
N GLY A 105 -6.84 2.76 -8.70
CA GLY A 105 -6.78 4.20 -8.43
C GLY A 105 -7.22 5.05 -9.61
N THR A 106 -8.44 4.81 -10.08
CA THR A 106 -9.13 5.76 -10.95
C THR A 106 -9.29 7.10 -10.22
N GLN A 107 -9.27 8.19 -10.99
CA GLN A 107 -9.37 9.62 -10.65
C GLN A 107 -10.18 10.00 -9.39
N HIS A 108 -11.12 9.17 -8.96
CA HIS A 108 -11.96 9.37 -7.79
C HIS A 108 -11.23 9.32 -6.44
N LEU A 109 -10.13 8.58 -6.30
CA LEU A 109 -9.38 8.57 -5.03
C LEU A 109 -8.84 9.96 -4.67
N TRP A 110 -8.38 10.72 -5.67
CA TRP A 110 -7.92 12.09 -5.46
C TRP A 110 -9.05 12.98 -4.94
N TRP A 111 -10.20 12.96 -5.61
CA TRP A 111 -11.38 13.71 -5.16
C TRP A 111 -11.88 13.25 -3.79
N ALA A 112 -11.88 11.95 -3.51
CA ALA A 112 -12.29 11.41 -2.22
C ALA A 112 -11.40 11.93 -1.08
N VAL A 113 -10.08 11.93 -1.27
CA VAL A 113 -9.13 12.49 -0.29
C VAL A 113 -9.42 13.96 -0.04
N HIS A 114 -9.56 14.78 -1.09
CA HIS A 114 -9.85 16.21 -0.93
C HIS A 114 -11.19 16.48 -0.25
N ILE A 115 -12.22 15.68 -0.56
CA ILE A 115 -13.54 15.81 0.08
C ILE A 115 -13.45 15.45 1.56
N ILE A 116 -12.76 14.36 1.91
CA ILE A 116 -12.57 13.94 3.31
C ILE A 116 -11.77 14.98 4.09
N ASP A 117 -10.71 15.53 3.50
CA ASP A 117 -9.91 16.59 4.10
C ASP A 117 -10.74 17.85 4.33
N LEU A 118 -11.54 18.26 3.34
CA LEU A 118 -12.46 19.39 3.48
C LEU A 118 -13.47 19.17 4.62
N ILE A 119 -14.09 17.99 4.71
CA ILE A 119 -15.02 17.64 5.80
C ILE A 119 -14.29 17.70 7.15
N THR A 120 -13.08 17.16 7.23
CA THR A 120 -12.28 17.15 8.45
C THR A 120 -11.95 18.57 8.92
N VAL A 121 -11.58 19.46 8.00
CA VAL A 121 -11.36 20.88 8.28
C VAL A 121 -12.63 21.56 8.80
N VAL A 122 -13.78 21.32 8.16
CA VAL A 122 -15.07 21.90 8.59
C VAL A 122 -15.44 21.44 10.00
N VAL A 123 -15.31 20.14 10.29
CA VAL A 123 -15.59 19.58 11.61
C VAL A 123 -14.64 20.15 12.66
N ALA A 124 -13.34 20.25 12.35
CA ALA A 124 -12.35 20.81 13.26
C ALA A 124 -12.64 22.29 13.60
N VAL A 125 -13.02 23.09 12.59
CA VAL A 125 -13.41 24.50 12.79
C VAL A 125 -14.68 24.60 13.63
N ALA A 126 -15.71 23.81 13.32
CA ALA A 126 -16.96 23.80 14.08
C ALA A 126 -16.71 23.40 15.55
N TYR A 127 -15.90 22.37 15.78
CA TYR A 127 -15.49 21.94 17.13
C TYR A 127 -14.75 23.05 17.87
N ALA A 128 -13.82 23.75 17.22
CA ALA A 128 -13.10 24.88 17.81
C ALA A 128 -14.06 26.02 18.18
N VAL A 129 -15.01 26.37 17.30
CA VAL A 129 -16.02 27.42 17.56
C VAL A 129 -16.90 27.04 18.74
N VAL A 130 -17.43 25.81 18.80
CA VAL A 130 -18.25 25.33 19.94
C VAL A 130 -17.46 25.36 21.24
N SER A 131 -16.18 24.95 21.19
CA SER A 131 -15.29 24.95 22.35
C SER A 131 -15.00 26.36 22.88
N ILE A 132 -14.83 27.34 21.98
CA ILE A 132 -14.56 28.74 22.33
C ILE A 132 -15.82 29.46 22.82
N THR A 133 -16.96 29.23 22.17
CA THR A 133 -18.22 29.91 22.48
C THR A 133 -18.98 29.29 23.66
N GLY A 134 -18.53 28.13 24.17
CA GLY A 134 -19.07 27.51 25.37
C GLY A 134 -20.51 27.04 25.25
N LEU A 135 -21.07 26.94 24.04
CA LEU A 135 -22.45 26.50 23.81
C LEU A 135 -22.73 25.04 24.22
N GLY A 136 -21.72 24.28 24.64
CA GLY A 136 -21.87 22.95 25.24
C GLY A 136 -21.89 22.91 26.77
N SER A 137 -21.85 24.06 27.47
CA SER A 137 -21.89 24.08 28.93
C SER A 137 -23.33 24.13 29.43
N GLU A 138 -24.01 22.99 29.48
CA GLU A 138 -25.18 22.82 30.36
C GLU A 138 -24.70 22.95 31.81
N LYS A 139 -24.67 24.18 32.32
CA LYS A 139 -24.56 24.43 33.76
C LYS A 139 -25.88 24.01 34.41
N GLY A 140 -25.99 22.72 34.75
CA GLY A 140 -27.02 22.20 35.62
C GLY A 140 -27.09 23.05 36.89
N THR A 141 -28.10 23.90 36.97
CA THR A 141 -28.31 24.76 38.12
C THR A 141 -28.92 23.89 39.22
N VAL A 142 -28.08 23.39 40.12
CA VAL A 142 -28.56 22.76 41.36
C VAL A 142 -29.27 23.85 42.16
N LYS A 143 -30.61 23.77 42.20
CA LYS A 143 -31.44 24.60 43.07
C LYS A 143 -31.23 24.14 44.51
N THR A 144 -30.51 24.91 45.31
CA THR A 144 -30.49 24.78 46.76
C THR A 144 -31.89 25.15 47.30
N PRO A 145 -32.55 24.31 48.11
CA PRO A 145 -33.80 24.71 48.74
C PRO A 145 -33.49 25.64 49.92
N GLU A 146 -34.15 26.79 49.90
CA GLU A 146 -34.21 27.74 51.00
C GLU A 146 -34.95 27.08 52.18
N ARG A 147 -34.30 26.98 53.34
CA ARG A 147 -34.96 26.51 54.57
C ARG A 147 -34.95 27.62 55.61
N ASN A 148 -36.16 28.13 55.85
CA ASN A 148 -36.54 29.11 56.86
C ASN A 148 -35.90 28.84 58.23
N GLY A 149 -35.49 29.92 58.87
CA GLY A 149 -34.89 29.93 60.19
C GLY A 149 -35.84 29.46 61.29
N SER A 150 -35.27 28.75 62.26
CA SER A 150 -35.76 28.72 63.63
C SER A 150 -34.53 28.62 64.55
N ALA A 151 -34.41 29.58 65.46
CA ALA A 151 -33.34 29.66 66.47
C ALA A 151 -33.38 28.44 67.41
N VAL A 152 -32.26 27.92 67.93
CA VAL A 152 -31.59 28.21 69.24
C VAL A 152 -30.74 26.92 69.56
N PRO A 153 -29.74 26.85 70.45
CA PRO A 153 -28.69 27.77 70.93
C PRO A 153 -27.25 27.26 70.66
N ALA A 154 -26.27 28.10 71.00
CA ALA A 154 -24.84 27.82 70.99
C ALA A 154 -24.38 26.86 72.10
N THR A 155 -23.45 25.95 71.77
CA THR A 155 -22.61 25.23 72.76
C THR A 155 -21.14 25.29 72.33
N LYS A 156 -20.29 25.78 73.24
CA LYS A 156 -18.84 25.92 73.07
C LYS A 156 -18.11 24.57 73.22
N ALA A 157 -17.11 24.30 72.38
CA ALA A 157 -15.94 23.45 72.71
C ALA A 157 -14.82 23.71 71.69
N LYS A 158 -13.78 24.47 72.05
CA LYS A 158 -12.41 24.05 72.46
C LYS A 158 -11.38 24.05 71.30
N LYS A 159 -10.24 24.68 71.57
CA LYS A 159 -9.06 24.87 70.70
C LYS A 159 -8.10 23.67 70.72
N GLN A 160 -7.47 23.45 69.54
CA GLN A 160 -6.08 22.97 69.26
C GLN A 160 -5.69 21.50 69.55
N PRO A 161 -4.57 20.96 68.97
CA PRO A 161 -3.70 21.40 67.86
C PRO A 161 -3.37 20.29 66.80
N LYS A 162 -2.41 20.62 65.92
CA LYS A 162 -1.77 19.91 64.78
C LYS A 162 -1.48 18.41 64.95
N ASP A 163 -1.53 17.67 63.84
CA ASP A 163 -0.40 16.88 63.25
C ASP A 163 -0.92 15.90 62.17
N GLY A 164 -0.14 15.69 61.08
CA GLY A 164 -0.28 14.48 60.27
C GLY A 164 -0.35 14.61 58.74
N LYS A 165 0.84 14.68 58.11
CA LYS A 165 1.25 13.87 56.94
C LYS A 165 0.49 14.06 55.60
N ALA A 166 0.96 15.02 54.80
CA ALA A 166 0.85 14.94 53.33
C ALA A 166 1.99 14.08 52.78
N ALA A 167 1.68 13.10 51.93
CA ALA A 167 2.65 12.31 51.19
C ALA A 167 2.74 12.82 49.74
N ASN A 168 3.98 12.89 49.28
CA ASN A 168 4.50 13.42 48.03
C ASN A 168 3.87 12.87 46.75
N GLY A 169 3.94 13.70 45.70
CA GLY A 169 3.89 13.30 44.31
C GLY A 169 4.34 14.42 43.36
N ASP A 170 5.49 15.06 43.64
CA ASP A 170 6.14 15.99 42.71
C ASP A 170 6.91 15.20 41.64
N ALA A 171 6.49 15.31 40.39
CA ALA A 171 7.25 14.86 39.24
C ALA A 171 8.23 15.97 38.83
N ALA A 172 9.50 15.78 39.19
CA ALA A 172 10.61 16.62 38.76
C ALA A 172 10.87 16.49 37.24
N GLN A 173 11.04 17.64 36.60
CA GLN A 173 11.50 17.81 35.22
C GLN A 173 13.01 17.57 35.10
N VAL A 174 13.47 16.93 34.01
CA VAL A 174 14.83 17.08 33.44
C VAL A 174 14.79 16.71 31.92
N PRO A 175 15.77 17.06 31.06
CA PRO A 175 15.61 18.08 30.02
C PRO A 175 15.81 17.58 28.58
N LYS A 176 15.44 18.44 27.62
CA LYS A 176 15.63 18.27 26.17
C LYS A 176 17.07 18.59 25.78
N ASN A 177 17.85 17.57 25.37
CA ASN A 177 18.83 17.66 24.27
C ASN A 177 19.59 16.33 24.10
N ALA A 178 19.32 15.60 23.02
CA ALA A 178 20.25 14.64 22.45
C ALA A 178 19.95 14.47 20.94
N THR A 179 20.90 14.87 20.11
CA THR A 179 20.92 14.69 18.65
C THR A 179 21.10 13.21 18.30
N PRO A 180 20.35 12.62 17.35
CA PRO A 180 20.60 11.25 16.91
C PRO A 180 21.77 11.17 15.91
N ARG A 181 22.74 10.28 16.17
CA ARG A 181 23.78 9.85 15.22
C ARG A 181 23.20 8.90 14.17
N SER A 182 23.75 8.99 12.96
CA SER A 182 23.49 8.09 11.82
C SER A 182 23.88 6.64 12.13
N PRO A 183 23.18 5.62 11.59
CA PRO A 183 23.57 4.22 11.74
C PRO A 183 24.77 3.85 10.88
N GLU A 184 25.70 3.12 11.48
CA GLU A 184 26.93 2.59 10.91
C GLU A 184 26.65 1.29 10.13
N GLU A 185 27.36 1.13 9.03
CA GLU A 185 27.23 0.08 8.01
C GLU A 185 27.80 -1.27 8.51
N GLU A 186 26.97 -2.30 8.65
CA GLU A 186 27.40 -3.64 9.06
C GLU A 186 27.87 -4.45 7.83
N LYS A 187 29.18 -4.73 7.77
CA LYS A 187 29.82 -5.52 6.71
C LYS A 187 29.70 -7.03 7.00
N PRO A 188 29.33 -7.89 6.03
CA PRO A 188 29.14 -9.32 6.29
C PRO A 188 30.46 -10.07 6.48
N LYS A 189 30.51 -10.90 7.53
CA LYS A 189 31.57 -11.87 7.81
C LYS A 189 31.55 -13.01 6.79
N LYS A 190 32.72 -13.32 6.24
CA LYS A 190 32.99 -14.48 5.38
C LYS A 190 33.07 -15.74 6.26
N ALA A 191 32.31 -16.79 5.91
CA ALA A 191 32.35 -18.10 6.56
C ALA A 191 33.19 -19.10 5.71
N PRO A 192 33.73 -20.18 6.31
CA PRO A 192 34.89 -20.94 5.82
C PRO A 192 34.62 -21.85 4.62
#